data_AF-A0A8I2YS55-F1
#
_entry.id   AF-A0A8I2YS55-F1
#
_cell.length_a   1.000
_cell.length_b   1.000
_cell.length_c   1.000
_cell.angle_alpha   90.00
_cell.angle_beta   90.00
_cell.angle_gamma   90.00
#
_symmetry.space_group_name_H-M   'P 1'
#
loop_
_entity.id
_entity.type
_entity.pdbx_description
1 polymer ?
#
loop_
_entity_poly.entity_id
_entity_poly.type
_entity_poly.pdbx_seq_one_letter_code
_entity_poly.pdbx_strand_id
1 'polypeptide(L)'
;MLSSVASRHVRKPVAKLARTFSSSGTTCEENAVIMNRYSRIVTQPKDQGASQAMLYATDGVKSEPDLQKAMVGIASVWYEGNP
;
A
#
# COMPACT_ATOMS: atom_id res chain seq x y z
N MET A 1 -25.88 42.77 57.06
CA MET A 1 -26.63 41.77 56.26
C MET A 1 -26.71 42.29 54.84
N LEU A 2 -26.43 41.42 53.85
CA LEU A 2 -26.45 41.69 52.40
C LEU A 2 -25.21 42.52 51.98
N SER A 3 -24.36 42.09 51.05
CA SER A 3 -24.71 41.66 49.70
C SER A 3 -23.74 40.61 49.15
N SER A 4 -24.31 39.58 48.55
CA SER A 4 -23.66 38.49 47.83
C SER A 4 -22.84 39.02 46.64
N VAL A 5 -21.51 38.84 46.67
CA VAL A 5 -20.64 39.06 45.51
C VAL A 5 -20.77 37.84 44.60
N ALA A 6 -21.71 37.92 43.67
CA ALA A 6 -21.85 36.94 42.60
C ALA A 6 -20.64 37.04 41.65
N SER A 7 -19.64 36.18 41.88
CA SER A 7 -18.49 35.99 40.99
C SER A 7 -18.97 35.46 39.64
N ARG A 8 -19.15 36.37 38.67
CA ARG A 8 -19.52 36.02 37.29
C ARG A 8 -18.36 35.29 36.64
N HIS A 9 -18.42 33.96 36.66
CA HIS A 9 -17.57 33.13 35.82
C HIS A 9 -17.95 33.34 34.35
N VAL A 10 -17.12 34.07 33.62
CA VAL A 10 -17.18 34.16 32.15
C VAL A 10 -16.85 32.77 31.61
N ARG A 11 -17.88 32.02 31.18
CA ARG A 11 -17.67 30.76 30.47
C ARG A 11 -17.18 31.09 29.06
N LYS A 12 -15.91 30.83 28.79
CA LYS A 12 -15.36 30.91 27.43
C LYS A 12 -16.10 29.89 26.55
N PRO A 13 -16.56 30.25 25.34
CA PRO A 13 -17.16 29.28 24.44
C PRO A 13 -16.09 28.27 24.03
N VAL A 14 -16.27 27.00 24.40
CA VAL A 14 -15.47 25.90 23.87
C VAL A 14 -15.90 25.75 22.41
N ALA A 15 -15.06 26.22 21.49
CA ALA A 15 -15.27 25.99 20.08
C ALA A 15 -15.41 24.48 19.86
N LYS A 16 -16.57 24.05 19.37
CA LYS A 16 -16.84 22.67 19.00
C LYS A 16 -15.99 22.41 17.76
N LEU A 17 -14.74 21.99 17.96
CA LEU A 17 -13.85 21.59 16.89
C LEU A 17 -14.49 20.37 16.23
N ALA A 18 -15.25 20.62 15.16
CA ALA A 18 -15.67 19.58 14.25
C ALA A 18 -14.39 18.91 13.79
N ARG A 19 -14.22 17.64 14.14
CA ARG A 19 -13.10 16.82 13.69
C ARG A 19 -13.30 16.64 12.20
N THR A 20 -12.80 17.57 11.40
CA THR A 20 -12.70 17.41 9.96
C THR A 20 -11.76 16.25 9.73
N PHE A 21 -12.27 15.14 9.23
CA PHE A 21 -11.42 14.07 8.71
C PHE A 21 -10.64 14.66 7.54
N SER A 22 -9.40 15.06 7.80
CA SER A 22 -8.45 15.38 6.75
C SER A 22 -7.97 14.07 6.17
N SER A 23 -8.57 13.64 5.06
CA SER A 23 -7.95 12.62 4.22
C SER A 23 -6.85 13.30 3.42
N SER A 24 -5.61 13.22 3.89
CA SER A 24 -4.47 13.42 3.01
C SER A 24 -4.49 12.26 2.01
N GLY A 25 -5.17 12.45 0.88
CA GLY A 25 -4.90 11.65 -0.30
C GLY A 25 -3.41 11.81 -0.55
N THR A 26 -2.68 10.69 -0.56
CA THR A 26 -1.27 10.69 -0.94
C THR A 26 -1.17 11.52 -2.21
N THR A 27 -0.40 12.60 -2.18
CA THR A 27 0.02 13.28 -3.39
C THR A 27 0.48 12.18 -4.32
N CYS A 28 -0.24 12.01 -5.42
CA CYS A 28 0.27 11.31 -6.57
C CYS A 28 1.45 12.18 -7.02
N GLU A 29 2.59 12.00 -6.37
CA GLU A 29 3.86 12.03 -7.07
C GLU A 29 3.61 11.37 -8.43
N GLU A 30 4.18 11.96 -9.48
CA GLU A 30 4.27 11.40 -10.82
C GLU A 30 5.11 10.10 -10.79
N ASN A 31 4.76 9.18 -9.90
CA ASN A 31 5.33 7.88 -9.72
C ASN A 31 4.68 7.03 -10.80
N ALA A 32 5.42 6.85 -11.90
CA ALA A 32 5.17 5.81 -12.87
C ALA A 32 4.64 4.57 -12.14
N VAL A 33 3.43 4.14 -12.49
CA VAL A 33 2.75 3.02 -11.82
C VAL A 33 3.70 1.83 -11.78
N ILE A 34 4.20 1.48 -10.59
CA ILE A 34 5.11 0.34 -10.42
C ILE A 34 4.31 -0.93 -10.68
N MET A 35 4.45 -1.50 -11.88
CA MET A 35 3.67 -2.66 -12.32
C MET A 35 4.02 -3.95 -11.54
N ASN A 36 5.25 -4.09 -11.08
CA ASN A 36 5.80 -5.28 -10.43
C ASN A 36 5.86 -5.17 -8.89
N ARG A 37 4.79 -4.68 -8.24
CA ARG A 37 4.80 -4.39 -6.78
C ARG A 37 5.27 -5.57 -5.90
N TYR A 38 4.79 -6.78 -6.20
CA TYR A 38 5.12 -7.97 -5.40
C TYR A 38 6.29 -8.77 -5.99
N SER A 39 6.32 -8.94 -7.32
CA SER A 39 7.40 -9.68 -7.98
C SER A 39 8.77 -9.02 -7.83
N ARG A 40 8.82 -7.69 -7.64
CA ARG A 40 10.05 -6.94 -7.34
C ARG A 40 10.85 -7.50 -6.16
N ILE A 41 10.18 -8.07 -5.16
CA ILE A 41 10.83 -8.60 -3.95
C ILE A 41 11.79 -9.74 -4.30
N VAL A 42 11.45 -10.56 -5.30
CA VAL A 42 12.27 -11.69 -5.73
C VAL A 42 13.15 -11.37 -6.93
N THR A 43 12.81 -10.36 -7.73
CA THR A 43 13.52 -10.06 -8.99
C THR A 43 14.54 -8.93 -8.94
N GLN A 44 14.46 -7.99 -7.99
CA GLN A 44 15.36 -6.81 -7.95
C GLN A 44 16.50 -6.86 -6.91
N PRO A 45 16.30 -7.28 -5.65
CA PRO A 45 17.40 -7.22 -4.68
C PRO A 45 18.49 -8.24 -5.02
N LYS A 46 19.75 -7.81 -4.92
CA LYS A 46 20.93 -8.66 -5.20
C LYS A 46 21.03 -9.84 -4.22
N ASP A 47 20.49 -9.68 -3.02
CA ASP A 47 20.42 -10.73 -2.00
C ASP A 47 19.55 -11.92 -2.47
N GLN A 48 18.66 -11.72 -3.45
CA GLN A 48 17.78 -12.75 -4.03
C GLN A 48 18.35 -13.40 -5.29
N GLY A 49 19.68 -13.55 -5.37
CA GLY A 49 20.35 -14.18 -6.53
C GLY A 49 19.92 -15.63 -6.79
N ALA A 50 19.63 -16.40 -5.73
CA ALA A 50 19.14 -17.78 -5.87
C ALA A 50 17.74 -17.84 -6.52
N SER A 51 16.82 -16.97 -6.09
CA SER A 51 15.48 -16.84 -6.66
C SER A 51 15.55 -16.44 -8.14
N GLN A 52 16.45 -15.53 -8.49
CA GLN A 52 16.70 -15.12 -9.89
C GLN A 52 17.28 -16.26 -10.73
N ALA A 53 18.24 -17.03 -10.20
CA ALA A 53 18.80 -18.19 -10.90
C ALA A 53 17.72 -19.24 -11.24
N MET A 54 16.80 -19.51 -10.30
CA MET A 54 15.68 -20.41 -10.54
C MET A 54 14.72 -19.87 -11.60
N LEU A 55 14.48 -18.56 -11.62
CA LEU A 55 13.66 -17.91 -12.67
C LEU A 55 14.32 -18.03 -14.05
N TYR A 56 15.63 -17.81 -14.16
CA TYR A 56 16.38 -17.99 -15.42
C TYR A 56 16.40 -19.44 -15.91
N ALA A 57 16.23 -20.41 -15.02
CA ALA A 57 16.11 -21.82 -15.40
C ALA A 57 14.74 -22.18 -15.99
N THR A 58 13.75 -21.28 -15.93
CA THR A 58 12.43 -21.49 -16.55
C THR A 58 12.42 -21.12 -18.03
N ASP A 59 11.58 -21.77 -18.83
CA ASP A 59 11.47 -21.50 -20.27
C ASP A 59 10.96 -20.08 -20.61
N GLY A 60 10.40 -19.37 -19.62
CA GLY A 60 9.73 -18.08 -19.79
C GLY A 60 10.60 -16.84 -19.53
N VAL A 61 11.70 -16.95 -18.79
CA VAL A 61 12.54 -15.80 -18.39
C VAL A 61 13.93 -15.97 -18.98
N LYS A 62 14.28 -15.14 -19.98
CA LYS A 62 15.54 -15.28 -20.72
C LYS A 62 16.51 -14.12 -20.49
N SER A 63 16.00 -12.99 -20.05
CA SER A 63 16.75 -11.75 -20.02
C SER A 63 16.39 -10.89 -18.80
N GLU A 64 17.31 -10.02 -18.39
CA GLU A 64 17.08 -9.09 -17.27
C GLU A 64 15.86 -8.15 -17.45
N PRO A 65 15.48 -7.66 -18.64
CA PRO A 65 14.24 -6.89 -18.79
C PRO A 65 12.98 -7.72 -18.51
N ASP A 66 13.04 -9.06 -18.59
CA ASP A 66 11.89 -9.91 -18.22
C ASP A 66 11.64 -9.88 -16.71
N LEU A 67 12.68 -9.70 -15.90
CA LEU A 67 12.60 -9.58 -14.44
C LEU A 67 11.95 -8.26 -13.99
N GLN A 68 11.90 -7.26 -14.87
CA GLN A 68 11.22 -5.99 -14.64
C GLN A 68 9.70 -6.08 -14.91
N LYS A 69 9.24 -7.12 -15.61
CA LYS A 69 7.81 -7.33 -15.87
C LYS A 69 7.06 -7.74 -14.60
N ALA A 70 5.74 -7.53 -14.61
CA ALA A 70 4.87 -8.05 -13.57
C ALA A 70 4.69 -9.56 -13.75
N MET A 71 4.84 -10.32 -12.66
CA MET A 71 4.56 -11.77 -12.69
C MET A 71 3.09 -12.02 -12.40
N VAL A 72 2.47 -12.88 -13.19
CA VAL A 72 1.07 -13.26 -13.08
C VAL A 72 0.98 -14.76 -12.91
N GLY A 73 0.49 -15.21 -11.76
CA GLY A 73 0.20 -16.63 -11.52
C GLY A 73 -1.14 -17.00 -12.16
N ILE A 74 -1.13 -18.00 -13.05
CA ILE A 74 -2.35 -18.55 -13.67
C ILE A 74 -2.71 -19.81 -12.90
N ALA A 75 -3.76 -19.75 -12.08
CA ALA A 75 -4.29 -20.91 -11.37
C ALA A 75 -5.44 -21.51 -12.20
N SER A 76 -5.23 -22.70 -12.76
CA SER A 76 -6.30 -23.47 -13.41
C SER A 76 -6.91 -24.46 -12.43
N VAL A 77 -8.24 -24.56 -12.44
CA VAL A 77 -8.97 -25.64 -11.76
C VAL A 77 -9.35 -26.64 -12.82
N TRP A 78 -8.42 -27.54 -13.12
CA TRP A 78 -8.64 -28.62 -14.07
C TRP A 78 -8.71 -29.94 -13.33
N TYR A 79 -9.77 -30.71 -13.58
CA TYR A 79 -9.94 -32.06 -13.08
C TYR A 79 -10.88 -32.82 -14.02
N GLU A 80 -10.45 -34.01 -14.45
CA GLU A 80 -11.15 -34.85 -15.44
C GLU A 80 -12.48 -35.42 -14.96
N GLY A 81 -12.79 -35.33 -13.66
CA GLY A 81 -14.03 -35.87 -13.09
C GLY A 81 -15.21 -34.89 -13.05
N ASN A 82 -15.13 -33.76 -13.73
CA ASN A 82 -16.25 -32.84 -13.93
C ASN A 82 -16.72 -32.90 -15.40
N PRO A 83 -17.73 -33.72 -15.73
CA PRO A 83 -18.27 -33.83 -17.09
C PRO A 83 -19.01 -32.57 -17.56
#